data_AF-A0A920NS56-F1
#
_entry.id   AF-A0A920NS56-F1
#
_cell.length_a   1.000
_cell.length_b   1.000
_cell.length_c   1.000
_cell.angle_alpha   90.00
_cell.angle_beta   90.00
_cell.angle_gamma   90.00
#
_symmetry.space_group_name_H-M   'P 1'
#
loop_
_entity.id
_entity.type
_entity.pdbx_description
1 polymer ?
#
loop_
_entity_poly.entity_id
_entity_poly.type
_entity_poly.pdbx_seq_one_letter_code
_entity_poly.pdbx_strand_id
1 'polypeptide(L)'
;MNNPKSTHSQYPESLFDTQPTANDLFAKASQIKDSNPNQKELHDFLELGHLSIVNKTISEANKIEEWFELIHELILESKLTVGHLINQRARYYGDKTCFQEIEGNQIRKFTYQEIWDQIIQIGQALCTIESLSNNNITIGIFTENSIRGAF
;
A
#
# COMPACT_ATOMS: atom_id res chain seq x y z
N MET A 1 13.17 28.15 -6.62
CA MET A 1 13.45 27.03 -5.70
C MET A 1 12.85 25.79 -6.32
N ASN A 2 13.68 24.94 -6.90
CA ASN A 2 13.24 23.68 -7.48
C ASN A 2 12.95 22.72 -6.32
N ASN A 3 11.67 22.46 -6.04
CA ASN A 3 11.34 21.26 -5.28
C ASN A 3 11.93 20.08 -6.06
N PRO A 4 12.71 19.19 -5.43
CA PRO A 4 13.06 17.95 -6.10
C PRO A 4 11.73 17.32 -6.50
N LYS A 5 11.54 17.09 -7.81
CA LYS A 5 10.44 16.23 -8.28
C LYS A 5 10.60 14.97 -7.45
N SER A 6 9.64 14.70 -6.58
CA SER A 6 9.69 13.50 -5.77
C SER A 6 9.81 12.33 -6.72
N THR A 7 10.62 11.34 -6.36
CA THR A 7 10.89 10.11 -7.11
C THR A 7 9.58 9.43 -7.60
N HIS A 8 8.45 9.78 -6.98
CA HIS A 8 7.07 9.39 -7.27
C HIS A 8 6.54 9.83 -8.64
N SER A 9 7.11 10.86 -9.25
CA SER A 9 6.66 11.33 -10.58
C SER A 9 7.04 10.34 -11.69
N GLN A 10 7.97 9.41 -11.42
CA GLN A 10 8.66 8.59 -12.42
C GLN A 10 8.20 7.13 -12.46
N TYR A 11 7.40 6.66 -11.50
CA TYR A 11 6.91 5.27 -11.49
C TYR A 11 5.98 4.94 -12.68
N PRO A 12 5.02 5.81 -13.07
CA PRO A 12 4.27 5.62 -14.32
C PRO A 12 5.19 5.64 -15.54
N GLU A 13 6.21 6.51 -15.55
CA GLU A 13 7.17 6.65 -16.66
C GLU A 13 7.98 5.36 -16.86
N SER A 14 8.27 4.60 -15.79
CA SER A 14 8.92 3.28 -15.90
C SER A 14 8.02 2.15 -16.43
N LEU A 15 6.70 2.33 -16.44
CA LEU A 15 5.73 1.30 -16.82
C LEU A 15 5.06 1.56 -18.17
N PHE A 16 5.01 2.83 -18.62
CA PHE A 16 4.22 3.27 -19.77
C PHE A 16 4.98 4.18 -20.76
N ASP A 17 6.27 4.48 -20.53
CA ASP A 17 7.14 5.39 -21.30
C ASP A 17 6.65 6.85 -21.46
N THR A 18 5.36 7.09 -21.28
CA THR A 18 4.60 8.33 -21.36
C THR A 18 3.48 8.31 -20.30
N GLN A 19 2.70 9.40 -20.18
CA GLN A 19 1.54 9.35 -19.27
C GLN A 19 0.45 8.42 -19.82
N PRO A 20 0.02 7.40 -19.06
CA PRO A 20 -0.95 6.42 -19.53
C PRO A 20 -2.34 7.05 -19.65
N THR A 21 -3.07 6.67 -20.69
CA THR A 21 -4.51 6.90 -20.80
C THR A 21 -5.28 5.88 -19.95
N ALA A 22 -6.59 6.11 -19.76
CA ALA A 22 -7.45 5.14 -19.07
C ALA A 22 -7.42 3.77 -19.77
N ASN A 23 -7.46 3.76 -21.11
CA ASN A 23 -7.43 2.53 -21.90
C ASN A 23 -6.10 1.77 -21.71
N ASP A 24 -4.97 2.48 -21.60
CA ASP A 24 -3.67 1.84 -21.35
C ASP A 24 -3.65 1.14 -19.97
N LEU A 25 -4.25 1.77 -18.96
CA LEU A 25 -4.36 1.19 -17.62
C LEU A 25 -5.22 -0.08 -17.62
N PHE A 26 -6.39 -0.05 -18.27
CA PHE A 26 -7.25 -1.23 -18.40
C PHE A 26 -6.59 -2.34 -19.23
N ALA A 27 -5.96 -1.99 -20.36
CA ALA A 27 -5.26 -2.95 -21.21
C ALA A 27 -4.12 -3.64 -20.46
N LYS A 28 -3.36 -2.88 -19.65
CA LYS A 28 -2.29 -3.44 -18.80
C LYS A 28 -2.85 -4.39 -17.75
N ALA A 29 -3.96 -4.03 -17.12
CA ALA A 29 -4.59 -4.90 -16.14
C ALA A 29 -5.08 -6.22 -16.76
N SER A 30 -5.72 -6.16 -17.93
CA SER A 30 -6.11 -7.35 -18.69
C SER A 30 -4.92 -8.21 -19.08
N GLN A 31 -3.84 -7.60 -19.59
CA GLN A 31 -2.62 -8.30 -19.94
C GLN A 31 -2.02 -9.05 -18.75
N ILE A 32 -2.01 -8.43 -17.56
CA ILE A 32 -1.52 -9.07 -16.33
C ILE A 32 -2.41 -10.26 -15.98
N LYS A 33 -3.73 -10.11 -15.98
CA LYS A 33 -4.66 -11.22 -15.70
C LYS A 33 -4.51 -12.40 -16.66
N ASP A 34 -4.36 -12.12 -17.95
CA ASP A 34 -4.23 -13.15 -18.99
C ASP A 34 -2.88 -13.89 -18.94
N SER A 35 -1.90 -13.36 -18.20
CA SER A 35 -0.54 -13.90 -18.10
C SER A 35 -0.32 -14.92 -16.98
N ASN A 36 -1.37 -15.29 -16.23
CA ASN A 36 -1.28 -16.08 -14.99
C ASN A 36 -0.31 -15.43 -13.98
N PRO A 37 -0.66 -14.23 -13.50
CA PRO A 37 0.28 -13.36 -12.80
C PRO A 37 0.65 -13.91 -11.43
N ASN A 38 1.88 -13.66 -11.00
CA ASN A 38 2.25 -13.90 -9.62
C ASN A 38 1.77 -12.76 -8.70
N GLN A 39 1.73 -13.03 -7.40
CA GLN A 39 1.25 -12.06 -6.40
C GLN A 39 1.99 -10.71 -6.47
N LYS A 40 3.30 -10.74 -6.72
CA LYS A 40 4.11 -9.52 -6.81
C LYS A 40 3.71 -8.67 -8.01
N GLU A 41 3.44 -9.27 -9.17
CA GLU A 41 3.01 -8.54 -10.37
C GLU A 41 1.66 -7.82 -10.14
N LEU A 42 0.72 -8.49 -9.47
CA LEU A 42 -0.55 -7.88 -9.09
C LEU A 42 -0.35 -6.73 -8.09
N HIS A 43 0.50 -6.91 -7.08
CA HIS A 43 0.82 -5.85 -6.11
C HIS A 43 1.51 -4.66 -6.76
N ASP A 44 2.47 -4.91 -7.65
CA ASP A 44 3.20 -3.88 -8.40
C ASP A 44 2.24 -3.04 -9.26
N PHE A 45 1.22 -3.67 -9.88
CA PHE A 45 0.17 -2.96 -10.62
C PHE A 45 -0.77 -2.17 -9.70
N LEU A 46 -1.18 -2.76 -8.58
CA LEU A 46 -2.02 -2.08 -7.57
C LEU A 46 -1.31 -0.86 -6.98
N GLU A 47 0.02 -0.76 -7.08
CA GLU A 47 0.72 0.48 -6.74
C GLU A 47 0.29 1.68 -7.59
N LEU A 48 -0.22 1.49 -8.81
CA LEU A 48 -0.68 2.61 -9.62
C LEU A 48 -1.90 3.34 -9.00
N GLY A 49 -2.75 2.63 -8.26
CA GLY A 49 -4.00 3.17 -7.71
C GLY A 49 -3.81 4.30 -6.70
N HIS A 50 -2.63 4.43 -6.06
CA HIS A 50 -2.38 5.54 -5.14
C HIS A 50 -1.89 6.82 -5.82
N LEU A 51 -1.53 6.75 -7.10
CA LEU A 51 -0.97 7.87 -7.82
C LEU A 51 -2.07 8.83 -8.25
N SER A 52 -1.94 10.11 -7.88
CA SER A 52 -2.93 11.13 -8.22
C SER A 52 -3.14 11.27 -9.73
N ILE A 53 -2.09 11.08 -10.52
CA ILE A 53 -2.18 11.14 -11.98
C ILE A 53 -3.06 10.03 -12.55
N VAL A 54 -2.94 8.81 -12.03
CA VAL A 54 -3.77 7.66 -12.44
C VAL A 54 -5.24 7.93 -12.09
N ASN A 55 -5.51 8.35 -10.85
CA ASN A 55 -6.87 8.65 -10.40
C ASN A 55 -7.50 9.80 -11.20
N LYS A 56 -6.71 10.82 -11.58
CA LYS A 56 -7.16 11.90 -12.45
C LYS A 56 -7.50 11.39 -13.85
N THR A 57 -6.61 10.63 -14.48
CA THR A 57 -6.83 10.03 -15.80
C THR A 57 -8.13 9.21 -15.85
N ILE A 58 -8.38 8.37 -14.84
CA ILE A 58 -9.59 7.56 -14.73
C ILE A 58 -10.85 8.43 -14.54
N SER A 59 -10.77 9.44 -13.67
CA SER A 59 -11.87 10.37 -13.44
C SER A 59 -12.23 11.17 -14.68
N GLU A 60 -11.23 11.69 -15.41
CA GLU A 60 -11.44 12.48 -16.64
C GLU A 60 -12.01 11.63 -17.78
N ALA A 61 -11.71 10.32 -17.80
CA ALA A 61 -12.32 9.36 -18.72
C ALA A 61 -13.72 8.89 -18.31
N ASN A 62 -14.23 9.33 -17.15
CA ASN A 62 -15.50 8.86 -16.56
C ASN A 62 -15.56 7.33 -16.37
N LYS A 63 -14.44 6.74 -15.91
CA LYS A 63 -14.25 5.28 -15.74
C LYS A 63 -14.10 4.82 -14.28
N ILE A 64 -14.64 5.61 -13.35
CA ILE A 64 -14.40 5.42 -11.91
C ILE A 64 -14.93 4.06 -11.43
N GLU A 65 -16.15 3.68 -11.82
CA GLU A 65 -16.76 2.43 -11.38
C GLU A 65 -16.01 1.22 -11.94
N GLU A 66 -15.73 1.19 -13.25
CA GLU A 66 -15.01 0.07 -13.86
C GLU A 66 -13.58 -0.07 -13.29
N TRP A 67 -12.95 1.05 -12.96
CA TRP A 67 -11.64 1.05 -12.31
C TRP A 67 -11.72 0.51 -10.88
N PHE A 68 -12.74 0.89 -10.12
CA PHE A 68 -12.95 0.38 -8.77
C PHE A 68 -13.20 -1.13 -8.76
N GLU A 69 -14.08 -1.63 -9.63
CA GLU A 69 -14.37 -3.07 -9.76
C GLU A 69 -13.09 -3.85 -10.10
N LEU A 70 -12.30 -3.37 -11.06
CA LEU A 70 -11.03 -3.98 -11.44
C LEU A 70 -10.03 -4.03 -10.27
N ILE A 71 -9.83 -2.92 -9.58
CA ILE A 71 -8.89 -2.84 -8.45
C ILE A 71 -9.35 -3.76 -7.31
N HIS A 72 -10.65 -3.80 -7.03
CA HIS A 72 -11.21 -4.68 -6.01
C HIS A 72 -10.96 -6.16 -6.32
N GLU A 73 -11.20 -6.58 -7.57
CA GLU A 73 -10.92 -7.95 -8.01
C GLU A 73 -9.43 -8.32 -7.85
N LEU A 74 -8.53 -7.44 -8.27
CA LEU A 74 -7.09 -7.64 -8.14
C LEU A 74 -6.64 -7.69 -6.67
N ILE A 75 -7.26 -6.92 -5.78
CA ILE A 75 -7.00 -6.97 -4.32
C ILE A 75 -7.36 -8.35 -3.77
N LEU A 76 -8.52 -8.89 -4.13
CA LEU A 76 -8.98 -10.20 -3.67
C LEU A 76 -8.09 -11.32 -4.20
N GLU A 77 -7.76 -11.29 -5.49
CA GLU A 77 -6.91 -12.28 -6.15
C GLU A 77 -5.49 -12.31 -5.56
N SER A 78 -4.89 -11.14 -5.37
CA SER A 78 -3.52 -11.00 -4.86
C SER A 78 -3.40 -11.11 -3.34
N LYS A 79 -4.52 -11.21 -2.61
CA LYS A 79 -4.54 -11.16 -1.14
C LYS A 79 -3.78 -9.96 -0.58
N LEU A 80 -3.94 -8.79 -1.22
CA LEU A 80 -3.28 -7.56 -0.78
C LEU A 80 -3.73 -7.22 0.64
N THR A 81 -2.77 -7.07 1.56
CA THR A 81 -3.06 -6.76 2.98
C THR A 81 -2.67 -5.32 3.32
N VAL A 82 -3.15 -4.83 4.46
CA VAL A 82 -2.73 -3.53 5.02
C VAL A 82 -1.22 -3.47 5.22
N GLY A 83 -0.57 -4.58 5.58
CA GLY A 83 0.89 -4.65 5.68
C GLY A 83 1.61 -4.36 4.36
N HIS A 84 1.09 -4.86 3.23
CA HIS A 84 1.62 -4.53 1.91
C HIS A 84 1.46 -3.05 1.59
N LEU A 85 0.30 -2.46 1.91
CA LEU A 85 0.05 -1.03 1.74
C LEU A 85 1.03 -0.19 2.57
N ILE A 86 1.26 -0.53 3.84
CA ILE A 86 2.17 0.23 4.70
C ILE A 86 3.62 0.11 4.24
N ASN A 87 4.07 -1.08 3.83
CA ASN A 87 5.39 -1.27 3.24
C ASN A 87 5.60 -0.38 2.01
N GLN A 88 4.64 -0.37 1.09
CA GLN A 88 4.64 0.51 -0.07
C GLN A 88 4.79 1.98 0.37
N ARG A 89 3.98 2.42 1.34
CA ARG A 89 4.03 3.82 1.81
C ARG A 89 5.31 4.15 2.56
N ALA A 90 5.94 3.22 3.27
CA ALA A 90 7.25 3.42 3.87
C ALA A 90 8.33 3.60 2.80
N ARG A 91 8.31 2.77 1.75
CA ARG A 91 9.27 2.86 0.63
C ARG A 91 9.22 4.19 -0.10
N TYR A 92 8.02 4.75 -0.31
CA TYR A 92 7.86 5.99 -1.07
C TYR A 92 7.74 7.24 -0.19
N TYR A 93 7.09 7.13 0.96
CA TYR A 93 6.75 8.26 1.81
C TYR A 93 7.30 8.11 3.22
N GLY A 94 8.44 7.43 3.36
CA GLY A 94 9.05 7.05 4.64
C GLY A 94 8.99 8.15 5.69
N ASP A 95 9.45 9.36 5.36
CA ASP A 95 9.52 10.50 6.29
C ASP A 95 8.18 11.23 6.50
N LYS A 96 7.13 10.90 5.73
CA LYS A 96 5.82 11.54 5.90
C LYS A 96 5.12 10.97 7.11
N THR A 97 4.42 11.83 7.85
CA THR A 97 3.55 11.44 8.95
C THR A 97 2.45 10.50 8.47
N CYS A 98 2.41 9.31 9.05
CA CYS A 98 1.39 8.28 8.86
C CYS A 98 0.32 8.37 9.97
N PHE A 99 0.75 8.51 11.23
CA PHE A 99 -0.15 8.64 12.39
C PHE A 99 0.20 9.85 13.25
N GLN A 100 -0.83 10.36 13.91
CA GLN A 100 -0.71 11.36 14.96
C GLN A 100 -1.46 10.87 16.20
N GLU A 101 -0.75 10.77 17.29
CA GLU A 101 -1.31 10.48 18.61
C GLU A 101 -1.46 11.80 19.36
N ILE A 102 -2.65 12.02 19.91
CA ILE A 102 -3.01 13.24 20.63
C ILE A 102 -3.26 12.87 22.08
N GLU A 103 -2.38 13.30 22.97
CA GLU A 103 -2.48 13.08 24.41
C GLU A 103 -2.55 14.45 25.11
N GLY A 104 -3.77 14.87 25.45
CA GLY A 104 -4.03 16.22 25.94
C GLY A 104 -3.59 17.28 24.92
N ASN A 105 -2.57 18.06 25.29
CA ASN A 105 -1.99 19.12 24.42
C ASN A 105 -0.74 18.66 23.66
N GLN A 106 -0.33 17.40 23.80
CA GLN A 106 0.84 16.86 23.09
C GLN A 106 0.40 16.14 21.81
N ILE A 107 1.12 16.40 20.73
CA ILE A 107 0.93 15.71 19.45
C ILE A 107 2.21 14.97 19.13
N ARG A 108 2.16 13.64 19.19
CA ARG A 108 3.24 12.78 18.72
C ARG A 108 2.94 12.35 17.29
N LYS A 109 3.94 12.45 16.42
CA LYS A 109 3.83 12.06 15.00
C LYS A 109 4.66 10.80 14.78
N PHE A 110 4.11 9.88 14.00
CA PHE A 110 4.78 8.68 13.56
C PHE A 110 4.82 8.69 12.04
N THR A 111 6.01 8.52 11.48
CA THR A 111 6.25 8.46 10.05
C THR A 111 5.92 7.08 9.48
N TYR A 112 5.73 6.96 8.16
CA TYR A 112 5.49 5.64 7.55
C TYR A 112 6.63 4.66 7.80
N GLN A 113 7.88 5.13 7.80
CA GLN A 113 9.03 4.28 8.08
C GLN A 113 9.00 3.77 9.52
N GLU A 114 8.75 4.64 10.51
CA GLU A 114 8.66 4.23 11.92
C GLU A 114 7.56 3.21 12.18
N ILE A 115 6.41 3.34 11.50
CA ILE A 115 5.31 2.36 11.60
C ILE A 115 5.69 1.03 10.95
N TRP A 116 6.31 1.07 9.78
CA TRP A 116 6.75 -0.15 9.11
C TRP A 116 7.79 -0.93 9.92
N ASP A 117 8.77 -0.23 10.50
CA ASP A 117 9.78 -0.85 11.35
C ASP A 117 9.15 -1.52 12.59
N GLN A 118 8.13 -0.89 13.18
CA GLN A 118 7.37 -1.48 14.30
C GLN A 118 6.60 -2.73 13.87
N ILE A 119 5.89 -2.68 12.73
CA ILE A 119 5.16 -3.84 12.19
C ILE A 119 6.10 -5.02 11.95
N ILE A 120 7.29 -4.77 11.38
CA ILE A 120 8.28 -5.82 11.14
C ILE A 120 8.79 -6.40 12.46
N GLN A 121 9.09 -5.57 13.46
CA GLN A 121 9.54 -6.06 14.78
C GLN A 121 8.47 -6.92 15.45
N ILE A 122 7.21 -6.48 15.44
CA ILE A 122 6.09 -7.25 16.00
C ILE A 122 5.93 -8.57 15.24
N GLY A 123 5.91 -8.52 13.90
CA GLY A 123 5.80 -9.72 13.06
C GLY A 123 6.92 -10.74 13.33
N GLN A 124 8.17 -10.30 13.44
CA GLN A 124 9.30 -11.16 13.77
C GLN A 124 9.16 -11.81 15.16
N ALA A 125 8.71 -11.05 16.16
CA ALA A 125 8.46 -11.57 17.49
C ALA A 125 7.34 -12.63 17.48
N LEU A 126 6.25 -12.38 16.75
CA LEU A 126 5.15 -13.33 16.61
C LEU A 126 5.57 -14.61 15.88
N CYS A 127 6.32 -14.50 14.77
CA CYS A 127 6.87 -15.67 14.07
C CYS A 127 7.80 -16.48 14.97
N THR A 128 8.60 -15.82 15.82
CA THR A 128 9.46 -16.49 16.79
C THR A 128 8.62 -17.28 17.80
N ILE A 129 7.58 -16.67 18.38
CA ILE A 129 6.67 -17.33 19.31
C ILE A 129 5.95 -18.51 18.64
N GLU A 130 5.47 -18.33 17.41
CA GLU A 130 4.82 -19.39 16.63
C GLU A 130 5.77 -20.56 16.39
N SER A 131 7.03 -20.31 16.02
CA SER A 131 8.03 -21.36 15.78
C SER A 131 8.37 -22.21 17.01
N LEU A 132 8.11 -21.68 18.22
CA LEU A 132 8.29 -22.37 19.49
C LEU A 132 7.02 -23.12 19.94
N SER A 133 5.91 -22.92 19.25
CA SER A 133 4.62 -23.55 19.53
C SER A 133 4.37 -24.73 18.58
N ASN A 134 3.84 -25.82 19.12
CA ASN A 134 3.39 -26.97 18.31
C ASN A 134 1.97 -26.79 17.74
N ASN A 135 1.31 -25.67 18.06
CA ASN A 135 -0.06 -25.36 17.66
C ASN A 135 -0.13 -23.94 17.08
N ASN A 136 -1.16 -23.68 16.27
CA ASN A 136 -1.51 -22.32 15.85
C ASN A 136 -1.67 -21.40 17.07
N ILE A 137 -1.09 -20.21 16.98
CA ILE A 137 -1.17 -19.21 18.04
C ILE A 137 -2.41 -18.31 17.83
N THR A 138 -3.14 -18.04 18.91
CA THR A 138 -4.22 -17.05 18.93
C THR A 138 -3.76 -15.86 19.77
N ILE A 139 -3.83 -14.66 19.20
CA ILE A 139 -3.39 -13.43 19.87
C ILE A 139 -4.62 -12.63 20.28
N GLY A 140 -4.76 -12.37 21.58
CA GLY A 140 -5.73 -11.43 22.12
C GLY A 140 -5.11 -10.04 22.29
N ILE A 141 -5.75 -9.00 21.74
CA ILE A 141 -5.30 -7.61 21.86
C ILE A 141 -6.24 -6.89 22.84
N PHE A 142 -5.71 -6.43 23.98
CA PHE A 142 -6.43 -5.61 24.94
C PHE A 142 -5.67 -4.30 25.15
N THR A 143 -6.16 -3.24 24.52
CA THR A 143 -5.50 -1.93 24.47
C THR A 143 -6.55 -0.83 24.42
N GLU A 144 -6.19 0.33 24.96
CA GLU A 144 -6.87 1.58 24.64
C GLU A 144 -6.58 1.99 23.19
N ASN A 145 -7.31 2.99 22.69
CA ASN A 145 -7.08 3.54 21.36
C ASN A 145 -5.72 4.24 21.32
N SER A 146 -4.72 3.54 20.79
CA SER A 146 -3.34 3.99 20.67
C SER A 146 -2.74 3.45 19.38
N ILE A 147 -1.56 3.96 19.01
CA ILE A 147 -0.84 3.45 17.83
C ILE A 147 -0.53 1.94 17.96
N ARG A 148 -0.40 1.43 19.18
CA ARG A 148 -0.13 0.01 19.49
C ARG A 148 -1.36 -0.90 19.31
N GLY A 149 -2.56 -0.32 19.25
CA GLY A 149 -3.78 -1.07 18.95
C GLY A 149 -4.18 -1.04 17.49
N ALA A 150 -3.61 -0.12 16.71
CA ALA A 150 -3.86 -0.01 15.28
C ALA A 150 -3.08 -1.05 14.47
N PHE A 151 -1.96 -1.58 15.01
CA PHE A 151 -1.04 -2.53 14.38
C PHE A 151 -0.51 -3.55 15.39
#